data_AF-A0A9X3A576-F1
#
_entry.id   AF-A0A9X3A576-F1
#
_cell.length_a   1.000
_cell.length_b   1.000
_cell.length_c   1.000
_cell.angle_alpha   90.00
_cell.angle_beta   90.00
_cell.angle_gamma   90.00
#
_symmetry.space_group_name_H-M   'P 1'
#
loop_
_entity.id
_entity.type
_entity.pdbx_description
1 polymer ?
#
loop_
_entity_poly.entity_id
_entity_poly.type
_entity_poly.pdbx_seq_one_letter_code
_entity_poly.pdbx_strand_id
1 'polypeptide(L)'
;MDRDGSSRRALRCLGWTVLAVGVAATAVLVPPLIVPSPPVAQPPSSTAPAPPSVVTSTVSVIPTAVPPVVTPSAAAPPAHSPEADPPPPATSSQPLPFRSTTVHAADPANLRSGARVIECATCRGGSRVGYIGGPNTLAVRVAGVATAGTRTLTIVYETEEPRTLMVAVNDGAAQSRRLTGAASLLIPATTSVEVFVPAGDSWIRFFNDTGSAPDINEIVLG
;
A
#
# COMPACT_ATOMS: atom_id res chain seq x y z
N MET A 1 58.54 -28.96 -25.99
CA MET A 1 59.36 -28.20 -25.04
C MET A 1 60.68 -27.91 -25.73
N ASP A 2 60.98 -26.65 -26.03
CA ASP A 2 62.27 -26.02 -25.70
C ASP A 2 62.15 -24.52 -25.96
N ARG A 3 62.50 -23.76 -24.92
CA ARG A 3 62.60 -22.30 -24.88
C ARG A 3 63.98 -21.94 -25.40
N ASP A 4 64.07 -20.92 -26.25
CA ASP A 4 64.81 -19.67 -26.01
C ASP A 4 65.06 -18.96 -27.35
N GLY A 5 64.87 -17.65 -27.37
CA GLY A 5 64.78 -16.86 -28.60
C GLY A 5 64.88 -15.36 -28.35
N SER A 6 65.90 -14.97 -27.60
CA SER A 6 66.71 -13.76 -27.78
C SER A 6 66.02 -12.46 -28.23
N SER A 7 65.84 -11.57 -27.25
CA SER A 7 66.38 -10.21 -27.24
C SER A 7 66.26 -9.36 -28.52
N ARG A 8 65.28 -8.44 -28.51
CA ARG A 8 65.49 -7.09 -29.06
C ARG A 8 65.12 -6.05 -28.00
N ARG A 9 66.17 -5.55 -27.34
CA ARG A 9 66.15 -4.30 -26.58
C ARG A 9 66.00 -3.14 -27.57
N ALA A 10 65.01 -2.27 -27.34
CA ALA A 10 65.15 -0.85 -27.62
C ALA A 10 64.32 -0.08 -26.60
N LEU A 11 65.04 0.68 -25.80
CA LEU A 11 64.60 1.47 -24.68
C LEU A 11 64.03 2.83 -25.16
N ARG A 12 63.08 3.36 -24.38
CA ARG A 12 62.81 4.78 -24.09
C ARG A 12 62.05 5.62 -25.14
N CYS A 13 60.92 6.18 -24.68
CA CYS A 13 60.69 7.61 -24.47
C CYS A 13 59.41 7.75 -23.61
N LEU A 14 59.56 7.98 -22.30
CA LEU A 14 59.48 9.27 -21.60
C LEU A 14 58.04 9.79 -21.41
N GLY A 15 57.72 10.07 -20.14
CA GLY A 15 56.39 10.28 -19.60
C GLY A 15 55.62 11.48 -20.13
N TRP A 16 54.30 11.42 -19.99
CA TRP A 16 53.40 12.55 -20.11
C TRP A 16 52.77 12.82 -18.75
N THR A 17 53.41 13.74 -18.02
CA THR A 17 52.85 14.39 -16.85
C THR A 17 52.12 15.67 -17.24
N VAL A 18 50.86 15.73 -16.81
CA VAL A 18 50.12 16.88 -16.28
C VAL A 18 49.69 18.00 -17.24
N LEU A 19 48.37 18.23 -17.28
CA LEU A 19 47.81 19.58 -17.23
C LEU A 19 46.56 19.59 -16.34
N ALA A 20 46.72 19.94 -15.07
CA ALA A 20 45.60 20.31 -14.20
C ALA A 20 45.32 21.80 -14.41
N VAL A 21 44.23 22.11 -15.10
CA VAL A 21 43.74 23.49 -15.23
C VAL A 21 42.99 23.84 -13.95
N GLY A 22 43.52 24.79 -13.18
CA GLY A 22 42.85 25.36 -12.02
C GLY A 22 41.65 26.20 -12.46
N VAL A 23 40.46 25.78 -12.07
CA VAL A 23 39.23 26.58 -12.19
C VAL A 23 39.22 27.57 -11.03
N ALA A 24 39.53 28.83 -11.32
CA ALA A 24 39.31 29.93 -10.38
C ALA A 24 37.81 30.25 -10.33
N ALA A 25 37.13 29.77 -9.29
CA ALA A 25 35.74 30.13 -9.01
C ALA A 25 35.68 31.57 -8.49
N THR A 26 35.28 32.52 -9.34
CA THR A 26 34.90 33.87 -8.92
C THR A 26 33.53 33.79 -8.24
N ALA A 27 33.53 33.78 -6.91
CA ALA A 27 32.30 33.90 -6.13
C ALA A 27 31.76 35.34 -6.26
N VAL A 28 30.76 35.53 -7.12
CA VAL A 28 29.92 36.74 -7.12
C VAL A 28 29.06 36.68 -5.87
N LEU A 29 29.40 37.53 -4.88
CA LEU A 29 28.63 37.71 -3.66
C LEU A 29 27.35 38.48 -4.00
N VAL A 30 26.25 37.76 -4.30
CA VAL A 30 24.92 38.37 -4.43
C VAL A 30 24.39 38.62 -3.02
N PRO A 31 24.09 39.86 -2.62
CA PRO A 31 23.45 40.11 -1.33
C PRO A 31 22.06 39.46 -1.30
N PRO A 32 21.63 38.87 -0.17
CA PRO A 32 20.28 38.34 -0.08
C PRO A 32 19.27 39.48 -0.18
N LEU A 33 18.38 39.41 -1.16
CA LEU A 33 17.16 40.20 -1.17
C LEU A 33 16.37 39.85 0.09
N ILE A 34 16.25 40.82 0.99
CA ILE A 34 15.31 40.77 2.12
C ILE A 34 13.91 40.76 1.50
N VAL A 35 13.30 39.58 1.43
CA VAL A 35 11.89 39.45 1.05
C VAL A 35 11.07 39.91 2.26
N PRO A 36 10.24 40.96 2.15
CA PRO A 36 9.34 41.32 3.24
C PRO A 36 8.38 40.16 3.50
N SER A 37 8.30 39.73 4.76
CA SER A 37 7.35 38.70 5.19
C SER A 37 5.92 39.14 4.86
N PRO A 38 5.08 38.26 4.29
CA PRO A 38 3.67 38.60 4.09
C PRO A 38 3.00 38.85 5.46
N PRO A 39 2.04 39.78 5.55
CA PRO A 39 1.28 39.99 6.76
C PRO A 39 0.57 38.68 7.13
N VAL A 40 0.79 38.20 8.35
CA VAL A 40 0.04 37.08 8.92
C VAL A 40 -1.43 37.50 8.98
N ALA A 41 -2.24 36.97 8.07
CA ALA A 41 -3.69 37.07 8.18
C ALA A 41 -4.10 36.25 9.41
N GLN A 42 -4.57 36.92 10.47
CA GLN A 42 -5.28 36.23 11.55
C GLN A 42 -6.51 35.53 10.96
N PRO A 43 -6.72 34.24 11.24
CA PRO A 43 -7.97 33.59 10.89
C PRO A 43 -9.11 34.26 11.67
N PRO A 44 -10.30 34.46 11.06
CA PRO A 44 -11.45 34.94 11.80
C PRO A 44 -11.79 33.95 12.91
N SER A 45 -12.08 34.48 14.10
CA SER A 45 -12.65 33.72 15.20
C SER A 45 -13.98 33.11 14.75
N SER A 46 -13.97 31.83 14.38
CA SER A 46 -15.18 31.12 14.01
C SER A 46 -15.94 30.76 15.28
N THR A 47 -16.94 31.56 15.61
CA THR A 47 -17.99 31.23 16.57
C THR A 47 -18.64 29.91 16.15
N ALA A 48 -18.41 28.86 16.93
CA ALA A 48 -19.07 27.57 16.73
C ALA A 48 -20.58 27.70 17.04
N PRO A 49 -21.48 27.14 16.20
CA PRO A 49 -22.86 26.94 16.60
C PRO A 49 -22.94 25.85 17.67
N ALA A 50 -23.73 26.10 18.71
CA ALA A 50 -24.04 25.10 19.74
C ALA A 50 -24.66 23.84 19.11
N PRO A 51 -24.33 22.62 19.59
CA PRO A 51 -25.00 21.41 19.15
C PRO A 51 -26.47 21.39 19.64
N PRO A 52 -27.43 20.92 18.84
CA PRO A 52 -28.79 20.71 19.32
C PRO A 52 -28.83 19.59 20.36
N SER A 53 -29.62 19.82 21.42
CA SER A 53 -29.86 18.90 22.52
C SER A 53 -30.35 17.54 22.01
N VAL A 54 -29.65 16.48 22.38
CA VAL A 54 -30.08 15.09 22.14
C VAL A 54 -31.21 14.79 23.13
N VAL A 55 -32.43 14.64 22.63
CA VAL A 55 -33.57 14.15 23.40
C VAL A 55 -33.36 12.67 23.67
N THR A 56 -33.20 12.31 24.95
CA THR A 56 -33.12 10.93 25.42
C THR A 56 -34.52 10.32 25.45
N SER A 57 -34.83 9.44 24.50
CA SER A 57 -36.06 8.64 24.55
C SER A 57 -35.86 7.43 25.43
N THR A 58 -36.25 7.54 26.70
CA THR A 58 -36.35 6.41 27.64
C THR A 58 -37.66 5.67 27.35
N VAL A 59 -37.61 4.52 26.67
CA VAL A 59 -38.78 3.63 26.57
C VAL A 59 -38.90 2.83 27.86
N SER A 60 -39.92 3.17 28.63
CA SER A 60 -40.39 2.49 29.82
C SER A 60 -41.24 1.28 29.42
N VAL A 61 -40.89 0.07 29.87
CA VAL A 61 -41.77 -1.10 29.81
C VAL A 61 -41.83 -1.75 31.19
N ILE A 62 -43.01 -1.75 31.79
CA ILE A 62 -43.40 -2.48 33.02
C ILE A 62 -44.59 -3.41 32.63
N PRO A 63 -45.05 -4.36 33.47
CA PRO A 63 -44.64 -5.77 33.45
C PRO A 63 -45.82 -6.75 33.21
N THR A 64 -45.46 -8.04 33.14
CA THR A 64 -46.21 -9.26 33.52
C THR A 64 -47.72 -9.33 33.22
N ALA A 65 -48.08 -10.15 32.22
CA ALA A 65 -49.41 -10.79 32.14
C ALA A 65 -49.26 -12.30 32.38
N VAL A 66 -49.91 -12.77 33.44
CA VAL A 66 -50.05 -14.18 33.85
C VAL A 66 -51.01 -14.89 32.88
N PRO A 67 -50.68 -16.08 32.35
CA PRO A 67 -51.64 -16.88 31.59
C PRO A 67 -52.53 -17.74 32.52
N PRO A 68 -53.79 -18.00 32.15
CA PRO A 68 -54.69 -18.84 32.94
C PRO A 68 -54.34 -20.33 32.82
N VAL A 69 -54.56 -21.04 33.92
CA VAL A 69 -54.54 -22.51 34.00
C VAL A 69 -55.66 -23.07 33.14
N VAL A 70 -55.32 -23.89 32.14
CA VAL A 70 -56.28 -24.74 31.44
C VAL A 70 -55.72 -26.16 31.42
N THR A 71 -56.39 -27.05 32.13
CA THR A 71 -56.22 -28.50 32.09
C THR A 71 -56.83 -29.05 30.80
N PRO A 72 -56.13 -29.93 30.06
CA PRO A 72 -56.82 -30.90 29.21
C PRO A 72 -56.66 -32.32 29.75
N SER A 73 -57.81 -32.96 29.84
CA SER A 73 -58.06 -34.35 30.16
C SER A 73 -57.74 -35.28 28.98
N ALA A 74 -57.34 -36.50 29.35
CA ALA A 74 -57.51 -37.77 28.63
C ALA A 74 -56.80 -37.98 27.27
N ALA A 75 -55.83 -38.90 27.37
CA ALA A 75 -55.22 -39.77 26.37
C ALA A 75 -56.01 -40.09 25.09
N ALA A 76 -55.29 -40.00 23.96
CA ALA A 76 -55.54 -40.74 22.73
C ALA A 76 -54.24 -41.46 22.28
N PRO A 77 -54.33 -42.67 21.68
CA PRO A 77 -53.20 -43.59 21.46
C PRO A 77 -52.23 -43.14 20.34
N PRO A 78 -51.02 -43.74 20.24
CA PRO A 78 -49.98 -43.25 19.35
C PRO A 78 -50.30 -43.59 17.89
N ALA A 79 -50.48 -42.55 17.06
CA ALA A 79 -50.34 -42.69 15.62
C ALA A 79 -48.87 -42.45 15.26
N HIS A 80 -48.26 -43.45 14.61
CA HIS A 80 -46.91 -43.42 14.09
C HIS A 80 -46.68 -42.15 13.27
N SER A 81 -45.76 -41.28 13.73
CA SER A 81 -45.18 -40.25 12.87
C SER A 81 -44.39 -40.94 11.77
N PRO A 82 -44.56 -40.60 10.48
CA PRO A 82 -43.60 -41.00 9.47
C PRO A 82 -42.27 -40.35 9.86
N GLU A 83 -41.27 -41.18 10.11
CA GLU A 83 -39.88 -40.80 10.28
C GLU A 83 -39.51 -39.85 9.13
N ALA A 84 -39.24 -38.59 9.45
CA ALA A 84 -38.79 -37.63 8.47
C ALA A 84 -37.45 -38.12 7.93
N ASP A 85 -37.38 -38.36 6.61
CA ASP A 85 -36.14 -38.74 5.93
C ASP A 85 -34.99 -37.82 6.38
N PRO A 86 -33.81 -38.37 6.71
CA PRO A 86 -32.66 -37.55 7.05
C PRO A 86 -32.36 -36.61 5.87
N PRO A 87 -32.15 -35.31 6.10
CA PRO A 87 -31.81 -34.39 5.02
C PRO A 87 -30.55 -34.91 4.32
N PRO A 88 -30.50 -34.86 2.97
CA PRO A 88 -29.34 -35.33 2.23
C PRO A 88 -28.08 -34.62 2.75
N PRO A 89 -26.93 -35.30 2.80
CA PRO A 89 -25.71 -34.73 3.34
C PRO A 89 -25.44 -33.39 2.64
N ALA A 90 -25.39 -32.31 3.42
CA ALA A 90 -25.06 -30.99 2.94
C ALA A 90 -23.73 -31.08 2.19
N THR A 91 -23.78 -30.90 0.87
CA THR A 91 -22.58 -30.89 0.05
C THR A 91 -21.81 -29.63 0.44
N SER A 92 -20.74 -29.78 1.23
CA SER A 92 -19.85 -28.68 1.59
C SER A 92 -19.36 -28.00 0.31
N SER A 93 -19.85 -26.79 0.05
CA SER A 93 -19.32 -25.94 -1.00
C SER A 93 -17.93 -25.51 -0.56
N GLN A 94 -16.90 -26.13 -1.13
CA GLN A 94 -15.53 -25.67 -0.92
C GLN A 94 -15.40 -24.27 -1.55
N PRO A 95 -14.88 -23.27 -0.82
CA PRO A 95 -14.62 -21.95 -1.40
C PRO A 95 -13.67 -22.08 -2.59
N LEU A 96 -14.02 -21.45 -3.72
CA LEU A 96 -13.15 -21.38 -4.88
C LEU A 96 -11.79 -20.78 -4.48
N PRO A 97 -10.67 -21.35 -4.96
CA PRO A 97 -9.35 -20.79 -4.68
C PRO A 97 -9.25 -19.39 -5.27
N PHE A 98 -8.65 -18.46 -4.53
CA PHE A 98 -8.38 -17.14 -5.05
C PHE A 98 -7.31 -17.22 -6.14
N ARG A 99 -7.51 -16.48 -7.22
CA ARG A 99 -6.49 -16.31 -8.26
C ARG A 99 -5.66 -15.09 -7.92
N SER A 100 -4.36 -15.26 -7.89
CA SER A 100 -3.47 -14.12 -7.66
C SER A 100 -3.67 -13.06 -8.73
N THR A 101 -3.60 -11.80 -8.32
CA THR A 101 -3.69 -10.64 -9.20
C THR A 101 -2.39 -9.86 -9.12
N THR A 102 -1.72 -9.72 -10.25
CA THR A 102 -0.49 -8.94 -10.37
C THR A 102 -0.80 -7.63 -11.08
N VAL A 103 -0.37 -6.51 -10.49
CA VAL A 103 -0.57 -5.18 -11.08
C VAL A 103 0.73 -4.41 -11.05
N HIS A 104 1.16 -3.95 -12.22
CA HIS A 104 2.34 -3.10 -12.33
C HIS A 104 2.04 -1.70 -11.79
N ALA A 105 2.95 -1.10 -11.03
CA ALA A 105 2.70 0.21 -10.40
C ALA A 105 2.49 1.32 -11.45
N ALA A 106 3.19 1.23 -12.58
CA ALA A 106 3.08 2.21 -13.67
C ALA A 106 1.85 2.02 -14.57
N ASP A 107 1.01 1.01 -14.33
CA ASP A 107 -0.21 0.76 -15.13
C ASP A 107 -1.04 2.05 -15.27
N PRO A 108 -1.44 2.44 -16.50
CA PRO A 108 -2.20 3.67 -16.73
C PRO A 108 -3.58 3.69 -16.05
N ALA A 109 -4.13 2.55 -15.64
CA ALA A 109 -5.35 2.46 -14.85
C ALA A 109 -5.16 2.88 -13.37
N ASN A 110 -3.92 3.01 -12.91
CA ASN A 110 -3.61 3.45 -11.55
C ASN A 110 -3.70 4.97 -11.41
N LEU A 111 -4.07 5.43 -10.21
CA LEU A 111 -4.09 6.85 -9.90
C LEU A 111 -2.78 7.28 -9.27
N ARG A 112 -2.19 8.34 -9.82
CA ARG A 112 -0.97 8.96 -9.31
C ARG A 112 -1.27 10.42 -9.01
N SER A 113 -1.28 10.77 -7.73
CA SER A 113 -1.33 12.16 -7.27
C SER A 113 0.10 12.60 -7.00
N GLY A 114 0.71 13.35 -7.92
CA GLY A 114 2.10 13.83 -7.80
C GLY A 114 3.21 12.77 -7.93
N ALA A 115 2.92 11.50 -7.66
CA ALA A 115 3.82 10.37 -7.92
C ALA A 115 4.09 10.22 -9.43
N ARG A 116 5.28 9.73 -9.81
CA ARG A 116 5.74 9.72 -11.21
C ARG A 116 6.27 8.36 -11.63
N VAL A 117 6.03 8.01 -12.89
CA VAL A 117 6.69 6.87 -13.54
C VAL A 117 8.14 7.24 -13.80
N ILE A 118 9.04 6.32 -13.47
CA ILE A 118 10.48 6.43 -13.65
C ILE A 118 10.93 5.17 -14.38
N GLU A 119 11.63 5.36 -15.50
CA GLU A 119 12.23 4.26 -16.25
C GLU A 119 13.25 3.52 -15.39
N CYS A 120 13.21 2.20 -15.45
CA CYS A 120 14.06 1.32 -14.67
C CYS A 120 14.25 0.00 -15.42
N ALA A 121 15.37 -0.10 -16.16
CA ALA A 121 15.66 -1.26 -17.00
C ALA A 121 15.77 -2.58 -16.23
N THR A 122 16.09 -2.53 -14.94
CA THR A 122 16.20 -3.69 -14.05
C THR A 122 14.90 -4.03 -13.33
N CYS A 123 13.91 -3.12 -13.38
CA CYS A 123 12.62 -3.32 -12.76
C CYS A 123 11.74 -4.19 -13.66
N ARG A 124 10.80 -4.95 -13.07
CA ARG A 124 9.80 -5.67 -13.86
C ARG A 124 8.99 -4.65 -14.66
N GLY A 125 8.64 -4.95 -15.90
CA GLY A 125 7.89 -4.01 -16.74
C GLY A 125 8.67 -2.75 -17.16
N GLY A 126 9.98 -2.68 -16.87
CA GLY A 126 10.86 -1.61 -17.33
C GLY A 126 10.70 -0.26 -16.63
N SER A 127 9.81 -0.15 -15.64
CA SER A 127 9.57 1.11 -14.94
C SER A 127 9.09 0.88 -13.50
N ARG A 128 9.16 1.93 -12.69
CA ARG A 128 8.62 1.95 -11.32
C ARG A 128 7.94 3.30 -11.07
N VAL A 129 7.17 3.41 -10.00
CA VAL A 129 6.54 4.66 -9.58
C VAL A 129 7.22 5.18 -8.34
N GLY A 130 7.77 6.39 -8.42
CA GLY A 130 8.42 7.07 -7.31
C GLY A 130 7.85 8.45 -7.02
N TYR A 131 8.60 9.22 -6.22
CA TYR A 131 8.16 10.50 -5.65
C TYR A 131 6.90 10.36 -4.78
N ILE A 132 6.72 9.19 -4.16
CA ILE A 132 5.64 8.93 -3.21
C ILE A 132 6.06 9.49 -1.84
N GLY A 133 5.17 10.25 -1.19
CA GLY A 133 5.45 10.90 0.09
C GLY A 133 5.04 12.36 0.13
N GLY A 134 4.88 12.90 1.33
CA GLY A 134 4.25 14.20 1.55
C GLY A 134 2.84 14.23 0.93
N PRO A 135 2.53 15.18 0.02
CA PRO A 135 1.23 15.22 -0.64
C PRO A 135 1.06 14.17 -1.75
N ASN A 136 2.14 13.46 -2.13
CA ASN A 136 2.13 12.59 -3.30
C ASN A 136 1.78 11.15 -2.92
N THR A 137 0.86 10.54 -3.66
CA THR A 137 0.36 9.19 -3.42
C THR A 137 0.27 8.38 -4.70
N LEU A 138 0.43 7.07 -4.59
CA LEU A 138 0.08 6.09 -5.61
C LEU A 138 -1.13 5.28 -5.12
N ALA A 139 -2.17 5.13 -5.94
CA ALA A 139 -3.24 4.19 -5.70
C ALA A 139 -3.33 3.19 -6.86
N VAL A 140 -3.09 1.92 -6.54
CA VAL A 140 -3.11 0.79 -7.49
C VAL A 140 -4.50 0.16 -7.49
N ARG A 141 -5.09 -0.03 -8.66
CA ARG A 141 -6.41 -0.67 -8.78
C ARG A 141 -6.25 -2.19 -8.83
N VAL A 142 -6.92 -2.88 -7.91
CA VAL A 142 -7.14 -4.32 -7.98
C VAL A 142 -8.60 -4.54 -8.35
N ALA A 143 -8.85 -5.22 -9.47
CA ALA A 143 -10.19 -5.39 -10.01
C ALA A 143 -10.68 -6.82 -9.90
N GLY A 144 -12.00 -6.99 -9.78
CA GLY A 144 -12.63 -8.30 -9.92
C GLY A 144 -12.28 -9.32 -8.83
N VAL A 145 -12.06 -8.88 -7.59
CA VAL A 145 -11.89 -9.78 -6.46
C VAL A 145 -13.19 -10.55 -6.23
N ALA A 146 -13.21 -11.85 -6.50
CA ALA A 146 -14.46 -12.64 -6.48
C ALA A 146 -15.10 -12.73 -5.08
N THR A 147 -14.27 -12.90 -4.05
CA THR A 147 -14.71 -13.08 -2.67
C THR A 147 -13.91 -12.17 -1.76
N ALA A 148 -14.60 -11.45 -0.88
CA ALA A 148 -13.96 -10.64 0.14
C ALA A 148 -13.11 -11.50 1.09
N GLY A 149 -12.01 -10.96 1.60
CA GLY A 149 -11.22 -11.65 2.61
C GLY A 149 -9.87 -11.00 2.88
N THR A 150 -9.21 -11.49 3.93
CA THR A 150 -7.80 -11.17 4.18
C THR A 150 -6.92 -11.87 3.15
N ARG A 151 -5.96 -11.14 2.61
CA ARG A 151 -5.08 -11.55 1.52
C ARG A 151 -3.67 -11.07 1.76
N THR A 152 -2.72 -11.83 1.25
CA THR A 152 -1.32 -11.44 1.25
C THR A 152 -1.08 -10.49 0.09
N LEU A 153 -0.79 -9.23 0.40
CA LEU A 153 -0.31 -8.25 -0.57
C LEU A 153 1.22 -8.26 -0.56
N THR A 154 1.80 -8.79 -1.64
CA THR A 154 3.23 -8.71 -1.91
C THR A 154 3.53 -7.44 -2.70
N ILE A 155 4.55 -6.70 -2.28
CA ILE A 155 4.95 -5.42 -2.84
C ILE A 155 6.41 -5.53 -3.27
N VAL A 156 6.68 -5.29 -4.54
CA VAL A 156 8.02 -5.16 -5.11
C VAL A 156 8.36 -3.67 -5.13
N TYR A 157 9.48 -3.30 -4.53
CA TYR A 157 9.85 -1.91 -4.27
C TYR A 157 11.36 -1.69 -4.35
N GLU A 158 11.75 -0.43 -4.53
CA GLU A 158 13.14 0.00 -4.54
C GLU A 158 13.36 1.17 -3.58
N THR A 159 14.49 1.17 -2.87
CA THR A 159 14.92 2.30 -2.04
C THR A 159 16.43 2.26 -1.82
N GLU A 160 17.06 3.44 -1.79
CA GLU A 160 18.49 3.64 -1.50
C GLU A 160 18.80 3.67 -0.01
N GLU A 161 17.81 4.01 0.80
CA GLU A 161 17.92 4.11 2.26
C GLU A 161 16.65 3.57 2.93
N PRO A 162 16.66 3.27 4.24
CA PRO A 162 15.47 2.84 4.93
C PRO A 162 14.35 3.89 4.90
N ARG A 163 13.20 3.54 4.32
CA ARG A 163 12.02 4.41 4.19
C ARG A 163 10.77 3.76 4.78
N THR A 164 9.84 4.58 5.24
CA THR A 164 8.54 4.12 5.71
C THR A 164 7.56 4.12 4.55
N LEU A 165 6.81 3.03 4.41
CA LEU A 165 5.69 2.87 3.49
C LEU A 165 4.40 2.73 4.30
N MET A 166 3.41 3.55 4.00
CA MET A 166 2.04 3.37 4.46
C MET A 166 1.20 2.70 3.37
N VAL A 167 0.41 1.70 3.75
CA VAL A 167 -0.46 0.93 2.85
C VAL A 167 -1.88 0.96 3.38
N ALA A 168 -2.85 1.40 2.57
CA ALA A 168 -4.27 1.38 2.92
C ALA A 168 -5.11 0.81 1.77
N VAL A 169 -6.07 -0.06 2.08
CA VAL A 169 -7.05 -0.56 1.10
C VAL A 169 -8.32 0.27 1.23
N ASN A 170 -8.73 0.91 0.14
CA ASN A 170 -9.83 1.87 0.10
C ASN A 170 -9.68 2.93 1.22
N ASP A 171 -10.71 3.08 2.05
CA ASP A 171 -10.73 3.98 3.22
C ASP A 171 -10.39 3.25 4.53
N GLY A 172 -9.83 2.03 4.44
CA GLY A 172 -9.41 1.24 5.58
C GLY A 172 -8.21 1.82 6.33
N ALA A 173 -7.96 1.28 7.52
CA ALA A 173 -6.83 1.68 8.35
C ALA A 173 -5.49 1.43 7.64
N ALA A 174 -4.59 2.42 7.70
CA ALA A 174 -3.28 2.32 7.09
C ALA A 174 -2.34 1.46 7.92
N GLN A 175 -1.59 0.58 7.26
CA GLN A 175 -0.52 -0.20 7.86
C GLN A 175 0.84 0.43 7.53
N SER A 176 1.71 0.57 8.54
CA SER A 176 3.06 1.10 8.37
C SER A 176 4.09 -0.02 8.24
N ARG A 177 5.05 0.14 7.33
CA ARG A 177 6.22 -0.74 7.20
C ARG A 177 7.48 0.09 7.01
N ARG A 178 8.51 -0.17 7.83
CA ARG A 178 9.85 0.37 7.61
C ARG A 178 10.64 -0.59 6.73
N LEU A 179 11.06 -0.14 5.56
CA LEU A 179 11.62 -0.96 4.49
C LEU A 179 13.02 -0.47 4.16
N THR A 180 14.01 -1.37 4.19
CA THR A 180 15.42 -1.05 3.92
C THR A 180 15.81 -1.22 2.46
N GLY A 181 15.05 -2.02 1.70
CA GLY A 181 15.36 -2.36 0.31
C GLY A 181 16.74 -3.02 0.15
N ALA A 182 17.31 -2.87 -1.04
CA ALA A 182 18.65 -3.33 -1.40
C ALA A 182 19.68 -2.18 -1.44
N ALA A 183 19.37 -1.04 -0.80
CA ALA A 183 20.17 0.20 -0.86
C ALA A 183 20.47 0.65 -2.31
N SER A 184 19.49 0.47 -3.21
CA SER A 184 19.60 0.79 -4.63
C SER A 184 18.22 1.01 -5.24
N LEU A 185 18.11 2.02 -6.10
CA LEU A 185 16.91 2.28 -6.93
C LEU A 185 16.82 1.38 -8.18
N LEU A 186 17.81 0.50 -8.37
CA LEU A 186 17.91 -0.43 -9.51
C LEU A 186 17.77 -1.89 -9.10
N ILE A 187 17.72 -2.20 -7.80
CA ILE A 187 17.62 -3.58 -7.33
C ILE A 187 16.29 -3.73 -6.59
N PRO A 188 15.30 -4.40 -7.20
CA PRO A 188 14.02 -4.66 -6.55
C PRO A 188 14.18 -5.49 -5.29
N ALA A 189 13.47 -5.09 -4.24
CA ALA A 189 13.25 -5.84 -3.01
C ALA A 189 11.76 -6.16 -2.85
N THR A 190 11.44 -7.09 -1.96
CA THR A 190 10.06 -7.53 -1.75
C THR A 190 9.67 -7.46 -0.28
N THR A 191 8.41 -7.08 -0.01
CA THR A 191 7.78 -7.21 1.31
C THR A 191 6.35 -7.73 1.15
N SER A 192 5.77 -8.27 2.22
CA SER A 192 4.40 -8.76 2.22
C SER A 192 3.64 -8.22 3.43
N VAL A 193 2.37 -7.90 3.22
CA VAL A 193 1.44 -7.42 4.26
C VAL A 193 0.09 -8.10 4.12
N GLU A 194 -0.54 -8.44 5.24
CA GLU A 194 -1.91 -8.96 5.23
C GLU A 194 -2.89 -7.80 5.18
N VAL A 195 -3.79 -7.80 4.19
CA VAL A 195 -4.80 -6.76 3.99
C VAL A 195 -6.17 -7.39 3.78
N PHE A 196 -7.21 -6.77 4.35
CA PHE A 196 -8.57 -7.14 4.02
C PHE A 196 -8.98 -6.46 2.70
N VAL A 197 -9.43 -7.24 1.72
CA VAL A 197 -9.89 -6.75 0.43
C VAL A 197 -11.35 -7.18 0.25
N PRO A 198 -12.29 -6.24 0.01
CA PRO A 198 -13.68 -6.59 -0.29
C PRO A 198 -13.80 -7.26 -1.66
N ALA A 199 -14.96 -7.90 -1.92
CA ALA A 199 -15.29 -8.38 -3.25
C ALA A 199 -15.50 -7.19 -4.21
N GLY A 200 -15.20 -7.40 -5.49
CA GLY A 200 -15.23 -6.37 -6.52
C GLY A 200 -13.90 -5.65 -6.67
N ASP A 201 -13.96 -4.35 -6.95
CA ASP A 201 -12.78 -3.53 -7.16
C ASP A 201 -12.32 -2.88 -5.86
N SER A 202 -11.01 -2.66 -5.75
CA SER A 202 -10.41 -1.96 -4.61
C SER A 202 -9.20 -1.15 -5.05
N TRP A 203 -8.94 -0.08 -4.30
CA TRP A 203 -7.76 0.75 -4.45
C TRP A 203 -6.80 0.48 -3.31
N ILE A 204 -5.57 0.10 -3.64
CA ILE A 204 -4.50 -0.06 -2.67
C ILE A 204 -3.61 1.16 -2.77
N ARG A 205 -3.62 1.97 -1.71
CA ARG A 205 -3.01 3.28 -1.66
C ARG A 205 -1.70 3.23 -0.88
N PHE A 206 -0.65 3.76 -1.49
CA PHE A 206 0.72 3.84 -1.01
C PHE A 206 1.10 5.30 -0.80
N PHE A 207 1.56 5.63 0.40
CA PHE A 207 1.86 7.00 0.81
C PHE A 207 2.85 7.04 1.97
N ASN A 208 3.30 8.25 2.32
CA ASN A 208 4.02 8.53 3.56
C ASN A 208 3.90 10.03 3.87
N ASP A 209 3.08 10.41 4.85
CA ASP A 209 2.79 11.83 5.11
C ASP A 209 3.99 12.60 5.69
N THR A 210 4.95 11.88 6.29
CA THR A 210 6.07 12.48 7.05
C THR A 210 7.42 12.36 6.34
N GLY A 211 7.46 11.79 5.13
CA GLY A 211 8.69 11.64 4.37
C GLY A 211 8.47 10.93 3.03
N SER A 212 9.56 10.57 2.36
CA SER A 212 9.48 9.78 1.13
C SER A 212 9.24 8.31 1.45
N ALA A 213 8.37 7.67 0.67
CA ALA A 213 8.23 6.22 0.64
C ALA A 213 9.27 5.61 -0.32
N PRO A 214 9.48 4.28 -0.28
CA PRO A 214 10.11 3.56 -1.37
C PRO A 214 9.37 3.75 -2.68
N ASP A 215 10.09 3.57 -3.79
CA ASP A 215 9.49 3.51 -5.10
C ASP A 215 8.85 2.13 -5.30
N ILE A 216 7.70 2.05 -5.97
CA ILE A 216 6.93 0.81 -6.13
C ILE A 216 7.02 0.35 -7.58
N ASN A 217 7.39 -0.90 -7.79
CA ASN A 217 7.47 -1.50 -9.12
C ASN A 217 6.22 -2.31 -9.46
N GLU A 218 5.81 -3.22 -8.57
CA GLU A 218 4.69 -4.15 -8.80
C GLU A 218 4.04 -4.55 -7.48
N ILE A 219 2.75 -4.89 -7.53
CA ILE A 219 2.08 -5.61 -6.45
C ILE A 219 1.55 -6.97 -6.92
N VAL A 220 1.49 -7.92 -6.01
CA VAL A 220 0.83 -9.20 -6.20
C VAL A 220 -0.12 -9.44 -5.03
N LEU A 221 -1.42 -9.51 -5.29
CA LEU A 221 -2.41 -9.91 -4.31
C LEU A 221 -2.61 -11.43 -4.43
N GLY A 222 -2.36 -12.17 -3.35
CA GLY A 222 -2.47 -13.63 -3.27
C GLY A 222 -3.58 -14.11 -2.34
#